data_AF-A0A1M6LEC0-F1
#
_entry.id   AF-A0A1M6LEC0-F1
#
_cell.length_a   1.000
_cell.length_b   1.000
_cell.length_c   1.000
_cell.angle_alpha   90.00
_cell.angle_beta   90.00
_cell.angle_gamma   90.00
#
_symmetry.space_group_name_H-M   'P 1'
#
loop_
_entity.id
_entity.type
_entity.pdbx_description
1 polymer ?
#
loop_
_entity_poly.entity_id
_entity_poly.type
_entity_poly.pdbx_seq_one_letter_code
_entity_poly.pdbx_strand_id
1 'polypeptide(L)'
;MEWQPWIFTSLLTASLCVSCATQEVDRSMGKHSEHEGRVYSREVMAQSPFKPVKLSWGQARELMKERNPHYRSAALSYNRATTSTSLVKNFSTHMGGSIEDTVKGIVNPKDLAQTFKEPSVGLPKQLSSISSLKDVSHKMAQEEWELKEKEVIAEKKMREQIVDLQLLFRRSAVIEKHMSWVEDAKSKKELDAEAKKELAKFEAKLKADRKAWLGEVRDYFNAEYFDVQFVQGDNDMPDYRNIAEPDFAQWQRWGMLSRVESLAGALKKEHEKSKPAIPGTDVLKDKLSMMVNDGDTKLDAELDTQSVRNSVRTLIRSWRGMKVAQNEADVLRREIKPLQSSAGASKTLVSKMSKIYSLELTEVKHAKEVWMMDERCWAD
;
A
#
# COMPACT_ATOMS: atom_id res chain seq x y z
N MET A 1 -24.11 38.49 -65.51
CA MET A 1 -23.25 37.85 -64.49
C MET A 1 -23.84 38.19 -63.13
N GLU A 2 -24.76 37.35 -62.67
CA GLU A 2 -25.40 37.50 -61.36
C GLU A 2 -24.54 36.78 -60.32
N TRP A 3 -23.97 37.53 -59.39
CA TRP A 3 -23.26 36.99 -58.24
C TRP A 3 -24.29 36.65 -57.15
N GLN A 4 -24.44 35.36 -56.84
CA GLN A 4 -25.41 34.91 -55.84
C GLN A 4 -24.96 35.29 -54.41
N PRO A 5 -25.78 36.03 -53.62
CA PRO A 5 -25.43 36.53 -52.29
C PRO A 5 -25.38 35.46 -51.18
N TRP A 6 -25.75 34.21 -51.48
CA TRP A 6 -25.78 33.10 -50.52
C TRP A 6 -24.41 32.46 -50.26
N ILE A 7 -23.44 32.65 -51.17
CA ILE A 7 -22.07 32.12 -51.01
C ILE A 7 -21.25 33.00 -50.07
N PHE A 8 -21.49 34.33 -50.06
CA PHE A 8 -20.77 35.25 -49.17
C PHE A 8 -21.23 35.16 -47.71
N THR A 9 -22.52 34.91 -47.47
CA THR A 9 -23.07 34.76 -46.12
C THR A 9 -22.66 33.45 -45.44
N SER A 10 -22.47 32.37 -46.21
CA SER A 10 -21.96 31.08 -45.72
C SER A 10 -20.45 31.10 -45.42
N LEU A 11 -19.65 31.82 -46.21
CA LEU A 11 -18.21 32.01 -45.95
C LEU A 11 -17.91 32.90 -44.73
N LEU A 12 -18.70 33.95 -44.51
CA LEU A 12 -18.55 34.84 -43.35
C LEU A 12 -18.95 34.16 -42.03
N THR A 13 -20.02 33.36 -42.04
CA THR A 13 -20.45 32.58 -40.86
C THR A 13 -19.47 31.46 -40.52
N ALA A 14 -18.94 30.75 -41.53
CA ALA A 14 -17.87 29.77 -41.32
C ALA A 14 -16.59 30.40 -40.75
N SER A 15 -16.17 31.57 -41.24
CA SER A 15 -14.98 32.29 -40.76
C SER A 15 -15.13 32.82 -39.32
N LEU A 16 -16.31 33.33 -38.96
CA LEU A 16 -16.65 33.74 -37.58
C LEU A 16 -16.69 32.55 -36.62
N CYS A 17 -17.30 31.42 -37.01
CA CYS A 17 -17.32 30.21 -36.19
C CYS A 17 -15.93 29.59 -36.01
N VAL A 18 -15.10 29.60 -37.05
CA VAL A 18 -13.69 29.19 -36.94
C VAL A 18 -12.96 30.11 -35.98
N SER A 19 -13.07 31.44 -36.12
CA SER A 19 -12.43 32.41 -35.20
C SER A 19 -12.87 32.25 -33.74
N CYS A 20 -14.15 31.97 -33.46
CA CYS A 20 -14.63 31.70 -32.10
C CYS A 20 -14.12 30.37 -31.55
N ALA A 21 -14.02 29.33 -32.40
CA ALA A 21 -13.44 28.05 -32.00
C ALA A 21 -11.94 28.17 -31.72
N THR A 22 -11.18 28.91 -32.55
CA THR A 22 -9.76 29.19 -32.30
C THR A 22 -9.59 29.97 -30.99
N GLN A 23 -10.44 30.97 -30.74
CA GLN A 23 -10.38 31.78 -29.52
C GLN A 23 -10.74 30.97 -28.25
N GLU A 24 -11.68 30.01 -28.34
CA GLU A 24 -12.01 29.11 -27.22
C GLU A 24 -10.90 28.07 -26.99
N VAL A 25 -10.28 27.56 -28.05
CA VAL A 25 -9.09 26.70 -27.94
C VAL A 25 -7.92 27.46 -27.32
N ASP A 26 -7.62 28.68 -27.77
CA ASP A 26 -6.56 29.52 -27.22
C ASP A 26 -6.83 29.90 -25.76
N ARG A 27 -8.09 30.19 -25.42
CA ARG A 27 -8.49 30.47 -24.03
C ARG A 27 -8.39 29.22 -23.15
N SER A 28 -8.78 28.06 -23.66
CA SER A 28 -8.67 26.77 -22.96
C SER A 28 -7.20 26.40 -22.74
N MET A 29 -6.37 26.52 -23.79
CA MET A 29 -4.92 26.35 -23.72
C MET A 29 -4.28 27.33 -22.74
N GLY A 30 -4.66 28.62 -22.79
CA GLY A 30 -4.17 29.64 -21.85
C GLY A 30 -4.51 29.31 -20.40
N LYS A 31 -5.75 28.89 -20.12
CA LYS A 31 -6.16 28.44 -18.77
C LYS A 31 -5.42 27.19 -18.32
N HIS A 32 -5.24 26.22 -19.22
CA HIS A 32 -4.52 24.98 -18.91
C HIS A 32 -3.04 25.27 -18.63
N SER A 33 -2.40 26.07 -19.49
CA SER A 33 -1.01 26.50 -19.32
C SER A 33 -0.82 27.30 -18.02
N GLU A 34 -1.75 28.19 -17.67
CA GLU A 34 -1.68 28.92 -16.40
C GLU A 34 -1.87 28.00 -15.20
N HIS A 35 -2.75 27.00 -15.31
CA HIS A 35 -2.91 25.96 -14.29
C HIS A 35 -1.62 25.14 -14.12
N GLU A 36 -1.04 24.64 -15.20
CA GLU A 36 0.22 23.92 -15.21
C GLU A 36 1.36 24.78 -14.66
N GLY A 37 1.45 26.05 -15.06
CA GLY A 37 2.44 27.01 -14.54
C GLY A 37 2.34 27.20 -13.03
N ARG A 38 1.12 27.26 -12.48
CA ARG A 38 0.90 27.30 -11.01
C ARG A 38 1.26 25.98 -10.33
N VAL A 39 1.00 24.84 -10.96
CA VAL A 39 1.41 23.53 -10.44
C VAL A 39 2.94 23.44 -10.41
N TYR A 40 3.61 23.80 -11.51
CA TYR A 40 5.06 23.85 -11.60
C TYR A 40 5.68 24.75 -10.53
N SER A 41 5.17 25.98 -10.37
CA SER A 41 5.67 26.93 -9.37
C SER A 41 5.54 26.37 -7.95
N ARG A 42 4.40 25.76 -7.61
CA ARG A 42 4.21 25.11 -6.30
C ARG A 42 5.16 23.94 -6.11
N GLU A 43 5.37 23.12 -7.13
CA GLU A 43 6.29 21.99 -7.06
C GLU A 43 7.72 22.44 -6.79
N VAL A 44 8.20 23.46 -7.51
CA VAL A 44 9.52 24.07 -7.32
C VAL A 44 9.68 24.63 -5.91
N MET A 45 8.69 25.35 -5.40
CA MET A 45 8.73 25.94 -4.05
C MET A 45 8.72 24.90 -2.93
N ALA A 46 8.15 23.73 -3.19
CA ALA A 46 8.11 22.63 -2.24
C ALA A 46 9.40 21.77 -2.29
N GLN A 47 10.32 22.01 -3.25
CA GLN A 47 11.65 21.40 -3.24
C GLN A 47 12.58 22.11 -2.25
N SER A 48 13.66 21.44 -1.81
CA SER A 48 14.74 22.08 -1.04
C SER A 48 16.08 21.92 -1.75
N PRO A 49 16.27 22.55 -2.93
CA PRO A 49 17.44 22.30 -3.78
C PRO A 49 18.75 22.89 -3.23
N PHE A 50 18.69 23.77 -2.23
CA PHE A 50 19.86 24.51 -1.74
C PHE A 50 20.12 24.40 -0.23
N LYS A 51 19.25 23.74 0.54
CA LYS A 51 19.40 23.65 2.00
C LYS A 51 19.10 22.24 2.50
N PRO A 52 19.85 21.75 3.51
CA PRO A 52 19.53 20.50 4.18
C PRO A 52 18.19 20.62 4.91
N VAL A 53 17.36 19.59 4.80
CA VAL A 53 16.06 19.51 5.48
C VAL A 53 16.19 18.59 6.69
N LYS A 54 15.69 19.02 7.84
CA LYS A 54 15.56 18.16 9.01
C LYS A 54 14.13 17.65 9.11
N LEU A 55 13.95 16.33 9.18
CA LEU A 55 12.64 15.70 9.24
C LEU A 55 12.56 14.77 10.44
N SER A 56 11.63 15.04 11.36
CA SER A 56 11.21 14.06 12.36
C SER A 56 10.32 12.98 11.74
N TRP A 57 10.14 11.86 12.44
CA TRP A 57 9.22 10.78 12.01
C TRP A 57 7.81 11.29 11.69
N GLY A 58 7.23 12.12 12.57
CA GLY A 58 5.90 12.70 12.35
C GLY A 58 5.83 13.56 11.09
N GLN A 59 6.81 14.46 10.90
CA GLN A 59 6.88 15.29 9.69
C GLN A 59 7.05 14.46 8.42
N ALA A 60 7.91 13.43 8.46
CA ALA A 60 8.14 12.56 7.33
C ALA A 60 6.89 11.71 6.99
N ARG A 61 6.10 11.29 7.99
CA ARG A 61 4.82 10.60 7.77
C ARG A 61 3.77 11.50 7.12
N GLU A 62 3.64 12.74 7.56
CA GLU A 62 2.73 13.69 6.91
C GLU A 62 3.18 13.99 5.47
N LEU A 63 4.48 14.19 5.28
CA LEU A 63 5.05 14.41 3.96
C LEU A 63 4.86 13.20 3.02
N MET A 64 4.94 11.98 3.55
CA MET A 64 4.60 10.76 2.81
C MET A 64 3.14 10.79 2.35
N LYS A 65 2.20 11.12 3.25
CA LYS A 65 0.77 11.24 2.91
C LYS A 65 0.53 12.28 1.82
N GLU A 66 1.32 13.35 1.80
CA GLU A 66 1.18 14.44 0.84
C GLU A 66 1.89 14.21 -0.50
N ARG A 67 3.04 13.53 -0.52
CA ARG A 67 3.91 13.52 -1.72
C ARG A 67 4.26 12.14 -2.24
N ASN A 68 4.24 11.09 -1.41
CA ASN A 68 4.52 9.74 -1.90
C ASN A 68 3.34 9.28 -2.80
N PRO A 69 3.55 9.09 -4.12
CA PRO A 69 2.47 8.79 -5.05
C PRO A 69 1.87 7.40 -4.81
N HIS A 70 2.68 6.44 -4.35
CA HIS A 70 2.24 5.09 -4.03
C HIS A 70 1.33 5.07 -2.80
N TYR A 71 1.72 5.76 -1.72
CA TYR A 71 0.91 5.89 -0.52
C TYR A 71 -0.41 6.59 -0.84
N ARG A 72 -0.37 7.72 -1.58
CA ARG A 72 -1.58 8.47 -1.94
C ARG A 72 -2.54 7.66 -2.78
N SER A 73 -2.04 6.96 -3.80
CA SER A 73 -2.85 6.09 -4.64
C SER A 73 -3.51 4.97 -3.83
N ALA A 74 -2.76 4.37 -2.90
CA ALA A 74 -3.27 3.35 -2.00
C ALA A 74 -4.33 3.91 -1.03
N ALA A 75 -4.06 5.03 -0.35
CA ALA A 75 -5.00 5.67 0.57
C ALA A 75 -6.30 6.12 -0.13
N LEU A 76 -6.22 6.63 -1.36
CA LEU A 76 -7.40 6.93 -2.17
C LEU A 76 -8.20 5.66 -2.51
N SER A 77 -7.52 4.57 -2.86
CA SER A 77 -8.16 3.28 -3.15
C SER A 77 -8.84 2.71 -1.91
N TYR A 78 -8.17 2.78 -0.76
CA TYR A 78 -8.72 2.38 0.54
C TYR A 78 -9.98 3.18 0.88
N ASN A 79 -9.91 4.52 0.82
CA ASN A 79 -11.05 5.39 1.10
C ASN A 79 -12.22 5.14 0.15
N ARG A 80 -11.96 4.91 -1.14
CA ARG A 80 -13.03 4.57 -2.10
C ARG A 80 -13.67 3.23 -1.76
N ALA A 81 -12.89 2.23 -1.36
CA ALA A 81 -13.39 0.92 -0.98
C ALA A 81 -14.22 0.96 0.30
N THR A 82 -13.83 1.78 1.29
CA THR A 82 -14.54 1.89 2.57
C THR A 82 -15.74 2.84 2.54
N THR A 83 -15.72 3.88 1.71
CA THR A 83 -16.80 4.90 1.63
C THR A 83 -17.93 4.52 0.67
N SER A 84 -17.73 3.52 -0.20
CA SER A 84 -18.76 3.02 -1.14
C SER A 84 -19.85 2.15 -0.48
N THR A 85 -19.80 2.01 0.84
CA THR A 85 -20.67 1.21 1.72
C THR A 85 -22.07 1.81 2.00
N SER A 86 -22.63 2.62 1.10
CA SER A 86 -24.06 2.92 1.18
C SER A 86 -24.83 1.73 0.61
N LEU A 87 -25.12 0.74 1.46
CA LEU A 87 -26.01 -0.39 1.14
C LEU A 87 -27.29 0.08 0.45
N VAL A 88 -27.83 1.24 0.86
CA VAL A 88 -29.02 1.86 0.28
C VAL A 88 -28.79 2.36 -1.16
N LYS A 89 -27.63 2.93 -1.46
CA LYS A 89 -27.29 3.41 -2.81
C LYS A 89 -27.02 2.23 -3.75
N ASN A 90 -26.25 1.23 -3.31
CA ASN A 90 -25.96 0.03 -4.11
C ASN A 90 -27.26 -0.74 -4.35
N PHE A 91 -28.08 -0.93 -3.31
CA PHE A 91 -29.41 -1.50 -3.44
C PHE A 91 -30.28 -0.69 -4.41
N SER A 92 -30.39 0.63 -4.25
CA SER A 92 -31.22 1.47 -5.14
C SER A 92 -30.75 1.47 -6.60
N THR A 93 -29.45 1.37 -6.88
CA THR A 93 -28.92 1.31 -8.25
C THR A 93 -29.22 -0.04 -8.91
N HIS A 94 -28.98 -1.15 -8.19
CA HIS A 94 -29.25 -2.49 -8.71
C HIS A 94 -30.74 -2.81 -8.78
N MET A 95 -31.52 -2.32 -7.81
CA MET A 95 -32.96 -2.42 -7.82
C MET A 95 -33.57 -1.48 -8.85
N GLY A 96 -33.01 -0.29 -9.13
CA GLY A 96 -33.52 0.61 -10.18
C GLY A 96 -33.55 -0.04 -11.56
N GLY A 97 -32.50 -0.80 -11.91
CA GLY A 97 -32.47 -1.59 -13.15
C GLY A 97 -33.33 -2.84 -13.13
N SER A 98 -33.70 -3.37 -11.95
CA SER A 98 -34.50 -4.60 -11.81
C SER A 98 -35.98 -4.33 -11.55
N ILE A 99 -36.33 -3.20 -10.92
CA ILE A 99 -37.68 -2.68 -10.66
C ILE A 99 -38.39 -2.34 -11.95
N GLU A 100 -37.67 -1.80 -12.94
CA GLU A 100 -38.26 -1.48 -14.24
C GLU A 100 -38.84 -2.73 -14.94
N ASP A 101 -38.24 -3.90 -14.70
CA ASP A 101 -38.71 -5.21 -15.16
C ASP A 101 -39.70 -5.88 -14.18
N THR A 102 -39.51 -5.69 -12.87
CA THR A 102 -40.26 -6.33 -11.76
C THR A 102 -41.63 -5.67 -11.52
N VAL A 103 -41.71 -4.33 -11.55
CA VAL A 103 -42.96 -3.58 -11.31
C VAL A 103 -43.92 -3.65 -12.50
N LYS A 104 -43.41 -3.82 -13.73
CA LYS A 104 -44.25 -4.09 -14.90
C LYS A 104 -44.90 -5.50 -14.87
N GLY A 105 -44.40 -6.44 -14.04
CA GLY A 105 -44.85 -7.84 -14.06
C GLY A 105 -45.50 -8.41 -12.79
N ILE A 106 -45.12 -7.95 -11.58
CA ILE A 106 -45.51 -8.65 -10.32
C ILE A 106 -46.73 -8.05 -9.62
N VAL A 107 -46.84 -6.72 -9.58
CA VAL A 107 -47.79 -6.04 -8.66
C VAL A 107 -49.04 -5.54 -9.37
N ASN A 108 -49.19 -5.83 -10.66
CA ASN A 108 -50.43 -5.56 -11.37
C ASN A 108 -51.50 -6.58 -10.94
N PRO A 109 -52.60 -6.16 -10.32
CA PRO A 109 -53.66 -7.06 -9.87
C PRO A 109 -54.24 -7.92 -11.00
N LYS A 110 -54.17 -7.45 -12.26
CA LYS A 110 -54.59 -8.20 -13.45
C LYS A 110 -53.69 -9.40 -13.75
N ASP A 111 -52.37 -9.26 -13.59
CA ASP A 111 -51.42 -10.34 -13.87
C ASP A 111 -51.43 -11.41 -12.77
N LEU A 112 -51.68 -11.01 -11.51
CA LEU A 112 -51.93 -11.94 -10.40
C LEU A 112 -53.23 -12.74 -10.62
N ALA A 113 -54.32 -12.08 -11.00
CA ALA A 113 -55.57 -12.75 -11.34
C ALA A 113 -55.43 -13.67 -12.56
N GLN A 114 -54.60 -13.28 -13.54
CA GLN A 114 -54.29 -14.12 -14.70
C GLN A 114 -53.39 -15.31 -14.34
N THR A 115 -52.48 -15.16 -13.38
CA THR A 115 -51.66 -16.27 -12.86
C THR A 115 -52.50 -17.34 -12.16
N PHE A 116 -53.56 -16.93 -11.45
CA PHE A 116 -54.54 -17.87 -10.87
C PHE A 116 -55.41 -18.56 -11.94
N LYS A 117 -55.62 -17.93 -13.10
CA LYS A 117 -56.39 -18.50 -14.22
C LYS A 117 -55.55 -19.36 -15.16
N GLU A 118 -54.28 -18.99 -15.37
CA GLU A 118 -53.33 -19.65 -16.28
C GLU A 118 -51.97 -19.84 -15.57
N PRO A 119 -51.88 -20.78 -14.62
CA PRO A 119 -50.70 -20.98 -13.79
C PRO A 119 -49.45 -21.34 -14.59
N SER A 120 -49.58 -22.04 -15.71
CA SER A 120 -48.46 -22.40 -16.59
C SER A 120 -47.77 -21.20 -17.25
N VAL A 121 -48.43 -20.04 -17.34
CA VAL A 121 -47.88 -18.82 -17.95
C VAL A 121 -47.51 -17.77 -16.88
N GLY A 122 -48.31 -17.67 -15.82
CA GLY A 122 -48.10 -16.70 -14.74
C GLY A 122 -47.03 -17.10 -13.71
N LEU A 123 -46.92 -18.39 -13.33
CA LEU A 123 -45.89 -18.86 -12.39
C LEU A 123 -44.47 -18.64 -12.91
N PRO A 124 -44.14 -18.95 -14.18
CA PRO A 124 -42.81 -18.64 -14.74
C PRO A 124 -42.44 -17.16 -14.65
N LYS A 125 -43.39 -16.24 -14.87
CA LYS A 125 -43.14 -14.80 -14.74
C LYS A 125 -42.87 -14.40 -13.29
N GLN A 126 -43.66 -14.90 -12.33
CA GLN A 126 -43.43 -14.65 -10.90
C GLN A 126 -42.08 -15.21 -10.41
N LEU A 127 -41.72 -16.43 -10.85
CA LEU A 127 -40.43 -17.04 -10.57
C LEU A 127 -39.26 -16.27 -11.22
N SER A 128 -39.46 -15.74 -12.43
CA SER A 128 -38.45 -14.93 -13.12
C SER A 128 -38.09 -13.68 -12.32
N SER A 129 -39.06 -13.06 -11.65
CA SER A 129 -38.81 -11.86 -10.86
C SER A 129 -38.19 -12.12 -9.48
N ILE A 130 -38.51 -13.26 -8.85
CA ILE A 130 -37.77 -13.75 -7.68
C ILE A 130 -36.31 -14.06 -8.07
N SER A 131 -36.09 -14.60 -9.27
CA SER A 131 -34.76 -14.77 -9.84
C SER A 131 -34.04 -13.42 -10.07
N SER A 132 -34.75 -12.36 -10.46
CA SER A 132 -34.17 -11.02 -10.62
C SER A 132 -33.70 -10.43 -9.28
N LEU A 133 -34.49 -10.56 -8.21
CA LEU A 133 -34.08 -10.15 -6.85
C LEU A 133 -32.87 -10.95 -6.35
N LYS A 134 -32.80 -12.24 -6.68
CA LYS A 134 -31.61 -13.08 -6.44
C LYS A 134 -30.39 -12.57 -7.19
N ASP A 135 -30.54 -12.21 -8.47
CA ASP A 135 -29.44 -11.67 -9.27
C ASP A 135 -28.96 -10.30 -8.74
N VAL A 136 -29.86 -9.46 -8.22
CA VAL A 136 -29.51 -8.21 -7.52
C VAL A 136 -28.73 -8.48 -6.23
N SER A 137 -29.23 -9.38 -5.38
CA SER A 137 -28.55 -9.75 -4.13
C SER A 137 -27.16 -10.33 -4.39
N HIS A 138 -27.02 -11.15 -5.44
CA HIS A 138 -25.75 -11.74 -5.84
C HIS A 138 -24.77 -10.68 -6.36
N LYS A 139 -25.23 -9.73 -7.19
CA LYS A 139 -24.39 -8.62 -7.66
C LYS A 139 -23.92 -7.74 -6.51
N MET A 140 -24.79 -7.43 -5.55
CA MET A 140 -24.41 -6.68 -4.35
C MET A 140 -23.32 -7.42 -3.56
N ALA A 141 -23.49 -8.73 -3.33
CA ALA A 141 -22.47 -9.52 -2.64
C ALA A 141 -21.15 -9.58 -3.41
N GLN A 142 -21.17 -9.69 -4.74
CA GLN A 142 -19.96 -9.63 -5.58
C GLN A 142 -19.25 -8.28 -5.44
N GLU A 143 -19.99 -7.17 -5.46
CA GLU A 143 -19.42 -5.83 -5.27
C GLU A 143 -18.81 -5.68 -3.88
N GLU A 144 -19.48 -6.13 -2.82
CA GLU A 144 -18.92 -6.10 -1.46
C GLU A 144 -17.63 -6.91 -1.32
N TRP A 145 -17.55 -8.10 -1.94
CA TRP A 145 -16.32 -8.88 -2.00
C TRP A 145 -15.19 -8.16 -2.75
N GLU A 146 -15.51 -7.51 -3.88
CA GLU A 146 -14.55 -6.73 -4.64
C GLU A 146 -14.06 -5.51 -3.86
N LEU A 147 -14.95 -4.81 -3.16
CA LEU A 147 -14.61 -3.69 -2.29
C LEU A 147 -13.70 -4.15 -1.15
N LYS A 148 -14.02 -5.28 -0.50
CA LYS A 148 -13.20 -5.80 0.59
C LYS A 148 -11.81 -6.23 0.14
N GLU A 149 -11.70 -6.85 -1.03
CA GLU A 149 -10.40 -7.18 -1.64
C GLU A 149 -9.58 -5.91 -1.91
N LYS A 150 -10.19 -4.88 -2.51
CA LYS A 150 -9.54 -3.58 -2.79
C LYS A 150 -9.09 -2.87 -1.52
N GLU A 151 -9.91 -2.89 -0.48
CA GLU A 151 -9.61 -2.32 0.85
C GLU A 151 -8.32 -2.95 1.40
N VAL A 152 -8.26 -4.28 1.46
CA VAL A 152 -7.14 -5.02 2.06
C VAL A 152 -5.85 -4.85 1.25
N ILE A 153 -5.94 -4.90 -0.09
CA ILE A 153 -4.79 -4.64 -0.98
C ILE A 153 -4.27 -3.21 -0.79
N ALA A 154 -5.17 -2.23 -0.67
CA ALA A 154 -4.80 -0.84 -0.47
C ALA A 154 -4.14 -0.63 0.91
N GLU A 155 -4.69 -1.22 1.96
CA GLU A 155 -4.10 -1.19 3.31
C GLU A 155 -2.69 -1.77 3.31
N LYS A 156 -2.49 -2.92 2.67
CA LYS A 156 -1.17 -3.55 2.54
C LYS A 156 -0.16 -2.62 1.87
N LYS A 157 -0.54 -1.99 0.76
CA LYS A 157 0.32 -1.01 0.07
C LYS A 157 0.63 0.21 0.95
N MET A 158 -0.32 0.68 1.75
CA MET A 158 -0.07 1.77 2.71
C MET A 158 0.96 1.33 3.76
N ARG A 159 0.83 0.13 4.32
CA ARG A 159 1.81 -0.44 5.28
C ARG A 159 3.19 -0.61 4.66
N GLU A 160 3.27 -1.09 3.41
CA GLU A 160 4.53 -1.20 2.66
C GLU A 160 5.26 0.15 2.60
N GLN A 161 4.54 1.23 2.26
CA GLN A 161 5.15 2.56 2.20
C GLN A 161 5.59 3.06 3.58
N ILE A 162 4.85 2.77 4.65
CA ILE A 162 5.27 3.13 6.02
C ILE A 162 6.54 2.35 6.42
N VAL A 163 6.62 1.06 6.10
CA VAL A 163 7.83 0.25 6.32
C VAL A 163 9.02 0.77 5.51
N ASP A 164 8.80 1.16 4.25
CA ASP A 164 9.85 1.76 3.41
C ASP A 164 10.35 3.08 4.01
N LEU A 165 9.47 3.90 4.61
CA LEU A 165 9.90 5.09 5.35
C LEU A 165 10.75 4.72 6.57
N GLN A 166 10.33 3.73 7.36
CA GLN A 166 11.10 3.25 8.51
C GLN A 166 12.48 2.75 8.08
N LEU A 167 12.56 2.04 6.95
CA LEU A 167 13.80 1.57 6.37
C LEU A 167 14.75 2.74 6.05
N LEU A 168 14.23 3.83 5.48
CA LEU A 168 15.03 5.03 5.22
C LEU A 168 15.57 5.65 6.52
N PHE A 169 14.75 5.75 7.56
CA PHE A 169 15.17 6.25 8.90
C PHE A 169 16.25 5.37 9.54
N ARG A 170 16.07 4.05 9.52
CA ARG A 170 17.03 3.12 10.14
C ARG A 170 18.36 3.08 9.37
N ARG A 171 18.31 3.10 8.04
CA ARG A 171 19.52 3.16 7.21
C ARG A 171 20.28 4.47 7.41
N SER A 172 19.59 5.61 7.47
CA SER A 172 20.25 6.90 7.71
C SER A 172 20.99 6.91 9.04
N ALA A 173 20.35 6.41 10.10
CA ALA A 173 20.95 6.35 11.44
C ALA A 173 22.18 5.44 11.49
N VAL A 174 22.15 4.29 10.81
CA VAL A 174 23.32 3.40 10.69
C VAL A 174 24.45 4.11 9.94
N ILE A 175 24.16 4.75 8.80
CA ILE A 175 25.16 5.47 8.01
C ILE A 175 25.77 6.62 8.81
N GLU A 176 24.94 7.46 9.44
CA GLU A 176 25.37 8.63 10.22
C GLU A 176 26.21 8.23 11.44
N LYS A 177 25.81 7.16 12.15
CA LYS A 177 26.59 6.59 13.26
C LYS A 177 28.01 6.20 12.82
N HIS A 178 28.14 5.50 11.70
CA HIS A 178 29.46 5.06 11.22
C HIS A 178 30.26 6.19 10.57
N MET A 179 29.61 7.15 9.93
CA MET A 179 30.26 8.38 9.46
C MET A 179 30.85 9.18 10.62
N SER A 180 30.09 9.36 11.72
CA SER A 180 30.61 9.99 12.94
C SER A 180 31.83 9.24 13.49
N TRP A 181 31.77 7.91 13.54
CA TRP A 181 32.90 7.10 13.99
C TRP A 181 34.14 7.27 13.11
N VAL A 182 33.98 7.37 11.78
CA VAL A 182 35.09 7.60 10.85
C VAL A 182 35.72 8.97 11.10
N GLU A 183 34.92 10.02 11.30
CA GLU A 183 35.44 11.36 11.62
C GLU A 183 36.18 11.39 12.96
N ASP A 184 35.63 10.74 13.99
CA ASP A 184 36.30 10.56 15.28
C ASP A 184 37.62 9.81 15.13
N ALA A 185 37.65 8.75 14.31
CA ALA A 185 38.86 7.96 14.07
C ALA A 185 39.95 8.79 13.37
N LYS A 186 39.60 9.62 12.37
CA LYS A 186 40.54 10.51 11.68
C LYS A 186 41.13 11.58 12.59
N SER A 187 40.35 12.08 13.55
CA SER A 187 40.80 13.12 14.49
C SER A 187 41.92 12.62 15.43
N LYS A 188 42.07 11.31 15.58
CA LYS A 188 43.12 10.69 16.42
C LYS A 188 44.46 10.67 15.67
N LYS A 189 45.53 11.16 16.31
CA LYS A 189 46.87 11.33 15.70
C LYS A 189 47.61 10.02 15.38
N GLU A 190 47.21 8.90 15.95
CA GLU A 190 47.92 7.61 15.87
C GLU A 190 47.16 6.62 14.97
N LEU A 191 47.22 6.82 13.66
CA LEU A 191 46.75 5.85 12.67
C LEU A 191 47.95 5.36 11.85
N ASP A 192 48.17 4.04 11.85
CA ASP A 192 49.16 3.41 10.97
C ASP A 192 48.75 3.53 9.48
N ALA A 193 49.70 3.30 8.56
CA ALA A 193 49.48 3.51 7.13
C ALA A 193 48.41 2.56 6.56
N GLU A 194 48.37 1.30 7.01
CA GLU A 194 47.35 0.35 6.60
C GLU A 194 45.95 0.72 7.10
N ALA A 195 45.84 1.21 8.34
CA ALA A 195 44.61 1.67 8.96
C ALA A 195 44.06 2.89 8.25
N LYS A 196 44.91 3.86 7.88
CA LYS A 196 44.51 5.03 7.05
C LYS A 196 43.94 4.59 5.71
N LYS A 197 44.59 3.64 5.03
CA LYS A 197 44.13 3.13 3.74
C LYS A 197 42.77 2.42 3.87
N GLU A 198 42.59 1.60 4.91
CA GLU A 198 41.33 0.89 5.12
C GLU A 198 40.21 1.83 5.56
N LEU A 199 40.52 2.84 6.38
CA LEU A 199 39.58 3.87 6.82
C LEU A 199 39.09 4.70 5.65
N ALA A 200 39.98 5.09 4.73
CA ALA A 200 39.61 5.81 3.51
C ALA A 200 38.68 4.99 2.59
N LYS A 201 38.91 3.67 2.46
CA LYS A 201 37.99 2.79 1.72
C LYS A 201 36.62 2.71 2.39
N PHE A 202 36.61 2.57 3.72
CA PHE A 202 35.35 2.49 4.46
C PHE A 202 34.56 3.80 4.37
N GLU A 203 35.23 4.94 4.50
CA GLU A 203 34.64 6.26 4.28
C GLU A 203 34.05 6.41 2.87
N ALA A 204 34.80 6.00 1.84
CA ALA A 204 34.30 6.07 0.46
C ALA A 204 33.03 5.23 0.28
N LYS A 205 32.97 4.05 0.90
CA LYS A 205 31.75 3.22 0.94
C LYS A 205 30.59 3.93 1.64
N LEU A 206 30.80 4.48 2.82
CA LEU A 206 29.76 5.22 3.56
C LEU A 206 29.23 6.42 2.79
N LYS A 207 30.11 7.18 2.11
CA LYS A 207 29.72 8.29 1.24
C LYS A 207 28.91 7.84 0.03
N ALA A 208 29.27 6.71 -0.59
CA ALA A 208 28.52 6.13 -1.68
C ALA A 208 27.13 5.66 -1.22
N ASP A 209 27.06 4.96 -0.10
CA ASP A 209 25.80 4.48 0.49
C ASP A 209 24.90 5.65 0.92
N ARG A 210 25.48 6.74 1.47
CA ARG A 210 24.73 7.96 1.82
C ARG A 210 24.16 8.68 0.61
N LYS A 211 24.91 8.71 -0.50
CA LYS A 211 24.44 9.29 -1.77
C LYS A 211 23.32 8.45 -2.37
N ALA A 212 23.46 7.12 -2.37
CA ALA A 212 22.41 6.21 -2.83
C ALA A 212 21.14 6.35 -1.99
N TRP A 213 21.29 6.37 -0.66
CA TRP A 213 20.20 6.62 0.28
C TRP A 213 19.47 7.95 0.01
N LEU A 214 20.21 9.03 -0.27
CA LEU A 214 19.57 10.32 -0.57
C LEU A 214 18.77 10.26 -1.87
N GLY A 215 19.25 9.53 -2.88
CA GLY A 215 18.47 9.23 -4.09
C GLY A 215 17.16 8.52 -3.77
N GLU A 216 17.21 7.47 -2.93
CA GLU A 216 16.00 6.77 -2.49
C GLU A 216 15.02 7.68 -1.73
N VAL A 217 15.51 8.59 -0.88
CA VAL A 217 14.66 9.57 -0.17
C VAL A 217 13.97 10.53 -1.16
N ARG A 218 14.69 10.99 -2.18
CA ARG A 218 14.14 11.87 -3.22
C ARG A 218 13.05 11.17 -4.01
N ASP A 219 13.31 9.94 -4.44
CA ASP A 219 12.33 9.12 -5.17
C ASP A 219 11.10 8.83 -4.30
N TYR A 220 11.31 8.48 -3.03
CA TYR A 220 10.24 8.15 -2.08
C TYR A 220 9.27 9.31 -1.84
N PHE A 221 9.80 10.53 -1.67
CA PHE A 221 8.99 11.74 -1.48
C PHE A 221 8.65 12.46 -2.78
N ASN A 222 9.11 11.95 -3.94
CA ASN A 222 9.02 12.63 -5.23
C ASN A 222 9.49 14.10 -5.14
N ALA A 223 10.67 14.31 -4.57
CA ALA A 223 11.20 15.64 -4.26
C ALA A 223 12.73 15.73 -4.39
N GLU A 224 13.23 16.83 -4.95
CA GLU A 224 14.66 17.15 -5.05
C GLU A 224 15.14 17.88 -3.78
N TYR A 225 15.71 17.09 -2.86
CA TYR A 225 16.37 17.61 -1.66
C TYR A 225 17.88 17.74 -1.87
N PHE A 226 18.46 18.89 -1.51
CA PHE A 226 19.91 19.07 -1.43
C PHE A 226 20.52 18.03 -0.50
N ASP A 227 19.98 17.94 0.72
CA ASP A 227 20.30 16.91 1.70
C ASP A 227 19.16 16.75 2.71
N VAL A 228 19.12 15.62 3.42
CA VAL A 228 18.10 15.30 4.43
C VAL A 228 18.76 14.73 5.68
N GLN A 229 18.37 15.22 6.85
CA GLN A 229 18.73 14.66 8.14
C GLN A 229 17.47 14.19 8.86
N PHE A 230 17.36 12.89 9.10
CA PHE A 230 16.26 12.36 9.90
C PHE A 230 16.56 12.50 11.39
N VAL A 231 15.59 13.05 12.12
CA VAL A 231 15.64 13.14 13.57
C VAL A 231 14.94 11.91 14.15
N GLN A 232 15.68 11.07 14.87
CA GLN A 232 15.11 9.91 15.54
C GLN A 232 14.14 10.34 16.66
N GLY A 233 13.05 9.59 16.81
CA GLY A 233 12.05 9.82 17.85
C GLY A 233 11.43 8.50 18.32
N ASP A 234 10.53 8.58 19.30
CA ASP A 234 10.04 7.41 20.06
C ASP A 234 9.06 6.50 19.30
N ASN A 235 8.60 6.92 18.11
CA ASN A 235 7.57 6.22 17.33
C ASN A 235 8.14 5.28 16.25
N ASP A 236 9.36 4.78 16.46
CA ASP A 236 10.03 3.85 15.57
C ASP A 236 9.49 2.42 15.73
N MET A 237 9.37 1.69 14.61
CA MET A 237 9.10 0.24 14.65
C MET A 237 10.19 -0.50 15.45
N PRO A 238 9.84 -1.57 16.19
CA PRO A 238 10.75 -2.24 17.14
C PRO A 238 11.99 -2.81 16.44
N ASP A 239 13.13 -2.77 17.11
CA ASP A 239 14.39 -3.37 16.63
C ASP A 239 14.48 -4.88 16.91
N TYR A 240 13.52 -5.40 17.68
CA TYR A 240 13.43 -6.78 18.15
C TYR A 240 14.67 -7.30 18.90
N ARG A 241 15.64 -6.46 19.26
CA ARG A 241 16.91 -6.92 19.87
C ARG A 241 16.70 -7.67 21.18
N ASN A 242 15.73 -7.20 21.97
CA ASN A 242 15.38 -7.78 23.27
C ASN A 242 14.43 -8.99 23.20
N ILE A 243 14.03 -9.43 22.01
CA ILE A 243 13.10 -10.54 21.82
C ILE A 243 13.90 -11.72 21.26
N ALA A 244 14.15 -12.75 22.07
CA ALA A 244 14.92 -13.92 21.63
C ALA A 244 14.07 -14.85 20.74
N GLU A 245 12.91 -15.26 21.24
CA GLU A 245 12.03 -16.22 20.58
C GLU A 245 10.57 -15.76 20.68
N PRO A 246 9.99 -15.20 19.61
CA PRO A 246 8.58 -14.89 19.58
C PRO A 246 7.78 -16.16 19.30
N ASP A 247 6.58 -16.24 19.87
CA ASP A 247 5.62 -17.27 19.52
C ASP A 247 5.07 -17.01 18.11
N PHE A 248 5.63 -17.72 17.12
CA PHE A 248 5.18 -17.67 15.73
C PHE A 248 3.84 -18.39 15.50
N ALA A 249 3.37 -19.18 16.46
CA ALA A 249 2.07 -19.84 16.39
C ALA A 249 0.91 -18.87 16.71
N GLN A 250 1.19 -17.69 17.27
CA GLN A 250 0.22 -16.60 17.42
C GLN A 250 -0.17 -16.04 16.06
N TRP A 251 -1.06 -16.75 15.36
CA TRP A 251 -1.43 -16.42 14.00
C TRP A 251 -2.00 -15.00 13.91
N GLN A 252 -2.82 -14.55 14.85
CA GLN A 252 -3.38 -13.18 14.88
C GLN A 252 -2.31 -12.09 14.85
N ARG A 253 -1.11 -12.38 15.38
CA ARG A 253 0.01 -11.45 15.35
C ARG A 253 0.75 -11.47 14.02
N TRP A 254 0.88 -12.62 13.38
CA TRP A 254 1.82 -12.80 12.27
C TRP A 254 1.11 -13.01 10.93
N GLY A 255 1.24 -12.03 10.03
CA GLY A 255 0.78 -12.11 8.64
C GLY A 255 -0.74 -12.17 8.49
N MET A 256 -1.48 -11.53 9.41
CA MET A 256 -2.94 -11.48 9.34
C MET A 256 -3.38 -10.77 8.07
N LEU A 257 -2.83 -9.60 7.76
CA LEU A 257 -3.23 -8.83 6.58
C LEU A 257 -3.04 -9.60 5.26
N SER A 258 -1.88 -10.25 5.07
CA SER A 258 -1.62 -11.04 3.86
C SER A 258 -2.54 -12.26 3.73
N ARG A 259 -2.96 -12.85 4.85
CA ARG A 259 -3.95 -13.94 4.84
C ARG A 259 -5.35 -13.43 4.54
N VAL A 260 -5.74 -12.29 5.10
CA VAL A 260 -7.02 -11.65 4.79
C VAL A 260 -7.10 -11.29 3.31
N GLU A 261 -6.01 -10.80 2.70
CA GLU A 261 -5.91 -10.53 1.26
C GLU A 261 -6.17 -11.80 0.43
N SER A 262 -5.45 -12.89 0.75
CA SER A 262 -5.60 -14.16 0.06
C SER A 262 -7.01 -14.75 0.24
N LEU A 263 -7.60 -14.59 1.44
CA LEU A 263 -8.95 -15.07 1.74
C LEU A 263 -10.00 -14.27 1.00
N ALA A 264 -9.91 -12.95 0.98
CA ALA A 264 -10.83 -12.09 0.23
C ALA A 264 -10.84 -12.45 -1.26
N GLY A 265 -9.66 -12.64 -1.86
CA GLY A 265 -9.54 -13.08 -3.26
C GLY A 265 -10.08 -14.49 -3.51
N ALA A 266 -9.93 -15.42 -2.56
CA ALA A 266 -10.47 -16.78 -2.66
C ALA A 266 -12.00 -16.79 -2.56
N LEU A 267 -12.57 -16.12 -1.55
CA LEU A 267 -14.02 -16.03 -1.31
C LEU A 267 -14.74 -15.32 -2.45
N LYS A 268 -14.13 -14.27 -3.03
CA LYS A 268 -14.64 -13.63 -4.24
C LYS A 268 -14.77 -14.63 -5.41
N LYS A 269 -13.70 -15.38 -5.70
CA LYS A 269 -13.69 -16.39 -6.79
C LYS A 269 -14.66 -17.54 -6.56
N GLU A 270 -14.84 -17.93 -5.31
CA GLU A 270 -15.83 -18.94 -4.94
C GLU A 270 -17.24 -18.41 -5.18
N HIS A 271 -17.54 -17.21 -4.68
CA HIS A 271 -18.84 -16.58 -4.88
C HIS A 271 -19.15 -16.34 -6.36
N GLU A 272 -18.18 -16.02 -7.21
CA GLU A 272 -18.36 -15.97 -8.68
C GLU A 272 -18.83 -17.30 -9.29
N LYS A 273 -18.41 -18.45 -8.72
CA LYS A 273 -18.77 -19.79 -9.19
C LYS A 273 -20.09 -20.27 -8.62
N SER A 274 -20.41 -19.90 -7.38
CA SER A 274 -21.65 -20.27 -6.71
C SER A 274 -22.67 -19.13 -6.77
N LYS A 275 -23.58 -19.13 -7.75
CA LYS A 275 -24.80 -18.31 -7.64
C LYS A 275 -25.54 -18.75 -6.37
N PRO A 276 -25.83 -17.88 -5.40
CA PRO A 276 -26.48 -18.29 -4.16
C PRO A 276 -27.85 -18.89 -4.45
N ALA A 277 -28.30 -19.82 -3.60
CA ALA A 277 -29.70 -20.19 -3.57
C ALA A 277 -30.53 -18.96 -3.15
N ILE A 278 -31.85 -18.99 -3.38
CA ILE A 278 -32.78 -17.87 -3.21
C ILE A 278 -32.49 -17.08 -1.91
N PRO A 279 -32.49 -15.73 -1.89
CA PRO A 279 -32.22 -14.94 -0.69
C PRO A 279 -33.03 -15.45 0.52
N GLY A 280 -32.32 -15.75 1.62
CA GLY A 280 -32.92 -16.30 2.84
C GLY A 280 -32.92 -17.84 2.94
N THR A 281 -32.66 -18.58 1.86
CA THR A 281 -32.51 -20.04 1.95
C THR A 281 -31.23 -20.45 2.63
N ASP A 282 -30.15 -19.67 2.53
CA ASP A 282 -28.90 -19.99 3.25
C ASP A 282 -29.02 -19.70 4.74
N VAL A 283 -29.74 -18.65 5.16
CA VAL A 283 -30.06 -18.43 6.60
C VAL A 283 -30.97 -19.53 7.14
N LEU A 284 -31.95 -19.99 6.35
CA LEU A 284 -32.79 -21.13 6.68
C LEU A 284 -32.00 -22.44 6.71
N LYS A 285 -31.10 -22.65 5.74
CA LYS A 285 -30.25 -23.83 5.61
C LYS A 285 -29.17 -23.85 6.68
N ASP A 286 -28.60 -22.72 7.07
CA ASP A 286 -27.66 -22.58 8.18
C ASP A 286 -28.38 -22.81 9.50
N LYS A 287 -29.57 -22.24 9.71
CA LYS A 287 -30.40 -22.55 10.90
C LYS A 287 -30.82 -24.02 10.94
N LEU A 288 -31.19 -24.61 9.80
CA LEU A 288 -31.51 -26.04 9.68
C LEU A 288 -30.26 -26.90 9.86
N SER A 289 -29.10 -26.48 9.38
CA SER A 289 -27.83 -27.21 9.49
C SER A 289 -27.25 -27.10 10.90
N MET A 290 -27.39 -25.96 11.57
CA MET A 290 -27.10 -25.79 13.00
C MET A 290 -28.07 -26.61 13.89
N MET A 291 -29.31 -26.85 13.43
CA MET A 291 -30.26 -27.73 14.12
C MET A 291 -30.01 -29.23 13.86
N VAL A 292 -29.30 -29.59 12.78
CA VAL A 292 -29.11 -30.98 12.33
C VAL A 292 -27.68 -31.48 12.55
N ASN A 293 -26.68 -30.61 12.57
CA ASN A 293 -25.27 -30.94 12.78
C ASN A 293 -24.65 -29.97 13.80
N ASP A 294 -24.38 -30.49 14.99
CA ASP A 294 -23.51 -29.84 15.96
C ASP A 294 -22.06 -29.97 15.46
N GLY A 295 -21.48 -28.84 15.02
CA GLY A 295 -20.04 -28.73 14.78
C GLY A 295 -19.54 -29.23 13.44
N ASP A 296 -19.76 -28.47 12.37
CA ASP A 296 -18.71 -28.14 11.40
C ASP A 296 -19.31 -27.25 10.31
N THR A 297 -19.22 -25.94 10.52
CA THR A 297 -19.25 -25.00 9.40
C THR A 297 -18.02 -25.30 8.55
N LYS A 298 -18.17 -26.12 7.51
CA LYS A 298 -17.16 -26.25 6.46
C LYS A 298 -16.86 -24.84 5.95
N LEU A 299 -15.62 -24.41 6.12
CA LEU A 299 -15.11 -23.25 5.42
C LEU A 299 -15.09 -23.63 3.93
N ASP A 300 -16.02 -23.09 3.15
CA ASP A 300 -16.23 -23.49 1.76
C ASP A 300 -15.00 -23.16 0.86
N ALA A 301 -14.19 -22.15 1.23
CA ALA A 301 -12.94 -21.83 0.55
C ALA A 301 -11.71 -22.55 1.14
N GLU A 302 -11.17 -23.53 0.42
CA GLU A 302 -9.86 -24.11 0.71
C GLU A 302 -8.75 -23.09 0.33
N LEU A 303 -8.15 -22.44 1.33
CA LEU A 303 -7.04 -21.50 1.14
C LEU A 303 -5.81 -22.21 0.56
N ASP A 304 -5.04 -21.53 -0.29
CA ASP A 304 -3.76 -22.04 -0.79
C ASP A 304 -2.78 -22.24 0.37
N THR A 305 -2.68 -23.50 0.83
CA THR A 305 -1.75 -23.90 1.87
C THR A 305 -0.29 -23.58 1.51
N GLN A 306 0.04 -23.44 0.22
CA GLN A 306 1.38 -23.08 -0.22
C GLN A 306 1.70 -21.61 0.04
N SER A 307 0.77 -20.70 -0.21
CA SER A 307 0.90 -19.27 0.13
C SER A 307 1.18 -19.09 1.63
N VAL A 308 0.41 -19.76 2.50
CA VAL A 308 0.62 -19.73 3.95
C VAL A 308 2.00 -20.27 4.33
N ARG A 309 2.41 -21.42 3.77
CA ARG A 309 3.74 -22.00 3.99
C ARG A 309 4.86 -21.05 3.57
N ASN A 310 4.70 -20.35 2.44
CA ASN A 310 5.70 -19.41 1.93
C ASN A 310 5.83 -18.20 2.85
N SER A 311 4.72 -17.60 3.29
CA SER A 311 4.72 -16.48 4.23
C SER A 311 5.39 -16.83 5.56
N VAL A 312 5.06 -17.99 6.14
CA VAL A 312 5.70 -18.47 7.38
C VAL A 312 7.20 -18.70 7.19
N ARG A 313 7.62 -19.32 6.08
CA ARG A 313 9.05 -19.53 5.77
C ARG A 313 9.79 -18.21 5.60
N THR A 314 9.18 -17.21 4.96
CA THR A 314 9.75 -15.87 4.82
C THR A 314 9.93 -15.21 6.19
N LEU A 315 8.89 -15.23 7.04
CA LEU A 315 8.96 -14.72 8.41
C LEU A 315 10.10 -15.35 9.20
N ILE A 316 10.14 -16.68 9.26
CA ILE A 316 11.16 -17.43 10.02
C ILE A 316 12.56 -17.17 9.46
N ARG A 317 12.72 -17.14 8.13
CA ARG A 317 14.00 -16.88 7.48
C ARG A 317 14.49 -15.46 7.79
N SER A 318 13.61 -14.47 7.70
CA SER A 318 13.93 -13.08 8.02
C SER A 318 14.24 -12.90 9.49
N TRP A 319 13.47 -13.50 10.39
CA TRP A 319 13.76 -13.47 11.83
C TRP A 319 15.14 -14.07 12.14
N ARG A 320 15.43 -15.26 11.61
CA ARG A 320 16.74 -15.91 11.81
C ARG A 320 17.88 -15.05 11.24
N GLY A 321 17.72 -14.52 10.03
CA GLY A 321 18.70 -13.63 9.41
C GLY A 321 18.98 -12.38 10.24
N MET A 322 17.92 -11.75 10.75
CA MET A 322 18.02 -10.61 11.67
C MET A 322 18.79 -10.98 12.95
N LYS A 323 18.45 -12.11 13.58
CA LYS A 323 19.13 -12.58 14.80
C LYS A 323 20.58 -12.95 14.61
N VAL A 324 20.93 -13.60 13.51
CA VAL A 324 22.32 -13.90 13.15
C VAL A 324 23.10 -12.59 13.00
N ALA A 325 22.57 -11.62 12.26
CA ALA A 325 23.22 -10.32 12.08
C ALA A 325 23.41 -9.56 13.40
N GLN A 326 22.38 -9.54 14.26
CA GLN A 326 22.45 -8.93 15.60
C GLN A 326 23.54 -9.59 16.46
N ASN A 327 23.54 -10.92 16.55
CA ASN A 327 24.49 -11.67 17.37
C ASN A 327 25.93 -11.51 16.87
N GLU A 328 26.17 -11.61 15.56
CA GLU A 328 27.50 -11.40 14.98
C GLU A 328 28.00 -9.97 15.23
N ALA A 329 27.13 -8.97 15.07
CA ALA A 329 27.47 -7.58 15.34
C ALA A 329 27.82 -7.37 16.83
N ASP A 330 27.09 -7.99 17.75
CA ASP A 330 27.34 -7.90 19.18
C ASP A 330 28.64 -8.58 19.61
N VAL A 331 28.99 -9.73 19.02
CA VAL A 331 30.28 -10.37 19.23
C VAL A 331 31.40 -9.43 18.79
N LEU A 332 31.32 -8.89 17.57
CA LEU A 332 32.32 -7.94 17.07
C LEU A 332 32.41 -6.67 17.93
N ARG A 333 31.27 -6.14 18.41
CA ARG A 333 31.23 -4.98 19.33
C ARG A 333 31.98 -5.26 20.65
N ARG A 334 31.86 -6.47 21.20
CA ARG A 334 32.61 -6.87 22.40
C ARG A 334 34.11 -6.99 22.11
N GLU A 335 34.48 -7.52 20.95
CA GLU A 335 35.88 -7.67 20.55
C GLU A 335 36.58 -6.34 20.25
N ILE A 336 35.86 -5.33 19.73
CA ILE A 336 36.45 -4.02 19.46
C ILE A 336 36.56 -3.14 20.70
N LYS A 337 35.77 -3.40 21.75
CA LYS A 337 35.78 -2.61 22.99
C LYS A 337 37.19 -2.46 23.59
N PRO A 338 38.02 -3.52 23.74
CA PRO A 338 39.40 -3.36 24.19
C PRO A 338 40.30 -2.65 23.17
N LEU A 339 40.04 -2.79 21.86
CA LEU A 339 40.81 -2.16 20.78
C LEU A 339 40.53 -0.65 20.67
N GLN A 340 39.37 -0.18 21.12
CA GLN A 340 39.02 1.24 21.15
C GLN A 340 39.71 1.98 22.30
N SER A 341 40.09 1.27 23.37
CA SER A 341 40.79 1.80 24.53
C SER A 341 42.30 1.92 24.33
N SER A 342 42.89 1.21 23.35
CA SER A 342 44.28 1.42 22.94
C SER A 342 44.41 2.67 22.05
N ALA A 343 45.52 3.40 22.20
CA ALA A 343 45.78 4.62 21.46
C ALA A 343 45.93 4.31 19.95
N GLY A 344 44.93 4.71 19.16
CA GLY A 344 44.91 4.57 17.70
C GLY A 344 43.93 3.52 17.16
N ALA A 345 43.32 3.80 15.99
CA ALA A 345 42.52 2.79 15.30
C ALA A 345 43.43 1.92 14.41
N SER A 346 43.55 0.64 14.75
CA SER A 346 44.28 -0.33 13.92
C SER A 346 43.47 -0.75 12.69
N LYS A 347 44.13 -1.28 11.66
CA LYS A 347 43.47 -1.91 10.49
C LYS A 347 42.38 -2.91 10.92
N THR A 348 42.65 -3.71 11.94
CA THR A 348 41.71 -4.70 12.48
C THR A 348 40.46 -4.03 13.05
N LEU A 349 40.61 -2.92 13.78
CA LEU A 349 39.48 -2.16 14.30
C LEU A 349 38.60 -1.62 13.16
N VAL A 350 39.21 -1.00 12.15
CA VAL A 350 38.49 -0.45 10.98
C VAL A 350 37.75 -1.56 10.22
N SER A 351 38.40 -2.69 9.99
CA SER A 351 37.79 -3.85 9.30
C SER A 351 36.58 -4.40 10.06
N LYS A 352 36.69 -4.56 11.39
CA LYS A 352 35.57 -5.01 12.23
C LYS A 352 34.43 -3.99 12.24
N MET A 353 34.72 -2.69 12.28
CA MET A 353 33.68 -1.64 12.20
C MET A 353 32.95 -1.65 10.85
N SER A 354 33.67 -1.79 9.74
CA SER A 354 33.08 -1.94 8.40
C SER A 354 32.19 -3.20 8.28
N LYS A 355 32.57 -4.29 8.96
CA LYS A 355 31.75 -5.50 9.05
C LYS A 355 30.50 -5.27 9.91
N ILE A 356 30.62 -4.62 11.07
CA ILE A 356 29.47 -4.24 11.93
C ILE A 356 28.48 -3.39 11.14
N TYR A 357 28.95 -2.38 10.40
CA TYR A 357 28.10 -1.57 9.52
C TYR A 357 27.29 -2.43 8.54
N SER A 358 27.94 -3.40 7.89
CA SER A 358 27.28 -4.27 6.91
C SER A 358 26.28 -5.22 7.56
N LEU A 359 26.55 -5.67 8.80
CA LEU A 359 25.63 -6.48 9.61
C LEU A 359 24.43 -5.66 10.07
N GLU A 360 24.61 -4.42 10.51
CA GLU A 360 23.50 -3.52 10.88
C GLU A 360 22.59 -3.23 9.68
N LEU A 361 23.13 -3.04 8.47
CA LEU A 361 22.31 -2.93 7.27
C LEU A 361 21.54 -4.22 6.94
N THR A 362 22.16 -5.38 7.19
CA THR A 362 21.53 -6.71 6.99
C THR A 362 20.41 -6.95 8.00
N GLU A 363 20.63 -6.57 9.26
CA GLU A 363 19.61 -6.55 10.32
C GLU A 363 18.39 -5.75 9.86
N VAL A 364 18.59 -4.51 9.43
CA VAL A 364 17.50 -3.63 8.97
C VAL A 364 16.76 -4.22 7.76
N LYS A 365 17.48 -4.82 6.80
CA LYS A 365 16.87 -5.49 5.63
C LYS A 365 15.95 -6.63 6.04
N HIS A 366 16.34 -7.44 7.01
CA HIS A 366 15.50 -8.53 7.52
C HIS A 366 14.35 -8.03 8.38
N ALA A 367 14.58 -6.99 9.19
CA ALA A 367 13.55 -6.37 10.01
C ALA A 367 12.37 -5.84 9.18
N LYS A 368 12.63 -5.34 7.96
CA LYS A 368 11.61 -4.92 6.99
C LYS A 368 10.47 -5.94 6.83
N GLU A 369 10.83 -7.19 6.57
CA GLU A 369 9.87 -8.28 6.36
C GLU A 369 9.10 -8.59 7.65
N VAL A 370 9.77 -8.50 8.80
CA VAL A 370 9.16 -8.76 10.11
C VAL A 370 8.16 -7.66 10.46
N TRP A 371 8.49 -6.38 10.23
CA TRP A 371 7.56 -5.26 10.45
C TRP A 371 6.30 -5.36 9.60
N MET A 372 6.44 -5.76 8.33
CA MET A 372 5.27 -6.01 7.47
C MET A 372 4.35 -7.10 8.00
N MET A 373 4.90 -8.10 8.70
CA MET A 373 4.15 -9.27 9.16
C MET A 373 3.69 -9.18 10.61
N ASP A 374 4.29 -8.34 11.46
CA ASP A 374 3.88 -8.19 12.86
C ASP A 374 2.72 -7.22 12.99
N GLU A 375 1.50 -7.72 13.22
CA GLU A 375 0.31 -6.92 13.46
C GLU A 375 0.44 -5.98 14.65
N ARG A 376 1.35 -6.24 15.60
CA ARG A 376 1.61 -5.31 16.71
C ARG A 376 2.30 -4.03 16.26
N CYS A 377 2.96 -4.00 15.09
CA CYS A 377 3.49 -2.76 14.52
C CYS A 377 2.38 -1.82 14.01
N TRP A 378 1.15 -2.34 13.92
CA TRP A 378 0.02 -1.69 13.26
C TRP A 378 -1.19 -1.52 14.20
N ALA A 379 -1.10 -2.03 15.42
CA ALA A 379 -2.07 -1.78 16.47
C ALA A 379 -1.79 -0.39 17.06
N ASP A 380 -2.77 0.51 16.95
CA ASP A 380 -2.76 1.83 17.59
C ASP A 380 -2.87 1.74 19.12
#